data_AF-A0A4Q5TEP5-F1
#
_entry.id   AF-A0A4Q5TEP5-F1
#
_cell.length_a   1.000
_cell.length_b   1.000
_cell.length_c   1.000
_cell.angle_alpha   90.00
_cell.angle_beta   90.00
_cell.angle_gamma   90.00
#
_symmetry.space_group_name_H-M   'P 1'
#
loop_
_entity.id
_entity.type
_entity.pdbx_description
1 polymer ?
#
loop_
_entity_poly.entity_id
_entity_poly.type
_entity_poly.pdbx_seq_one_letter_code
_entity_poly.pdbx_strand_id
1 'polypeptide(L)'
;MPTSPRRRASTRLRAPRPVGARLVGACLVVALTASCSAQGAPAAAPAAPSATAPVPLPRDAVVDYQLGGAYRPAADVTVVVRDRTEKPDPTRYSVCYVNAFQTQP
;
A
#
# COMPACT_ATOMS: atom_id res chain seq x y z
N MET A 1 60.73 -48.32 27.29
CA MET A 1 59.29 -48.53 27.50
C MET A 1 58.54 -47.76 26.41
N PRO A 2 57.88 -48.45 25.47
CA PRO A 2 57.33 -47.87 24.24
C PRO A 2 55.85 -47.52 24.41
N THR A 3 55.37 -46.43 23.83
CA THR A 3 53.92 -46.27 23.56
C THR A 3 53.70 -45.43 22.30
N SER A 4 53.68 -46.11 21.15
CA SER A 4 53.10 -45.59 19.92
C SER A 4 51.57 -45.45 20.07
N PRO A 5 50.96 -44.30 19.74
CA PRO A 5 49.52 -44.25 19.58
C PRO A 5 49.12 -44.77 18.20
N ARG A 6 48.27 -45.82 18.19
CA ARG A 6 47.69 -46.43 16.99
C ARG A 6 46.84 -45.42 16.21
N ARG A 7 47.13 -45.22 14.92
CA ARG A 7 46.24 -44.52 13.98
C ARG A 7 44.95 -45.32 13.82
N ARG A 8 43.83 -44.84 14.37
CA ARG A 8 42.50 -45.39 14.08
C ARG A 8 42.13 -45.00 12.65
N ALA A 9 42.00 -45.99 11.77
CA ALA A 9 41.39 -45.80 10.46
C ALA A 9 39.90 -45.47 10.67
N SER A 10 39.55 -44.21 10.48
CA SER A 10 38.16 -43.74 10.47
C SER A 10 37.54 -44.09 9.12
N THR A 11 36.82 -45.21 9.09
CA THR A 11 35.98 -45.62 7.96
C THR A 11 34.91 -44.56 7.75
N ARG A 12 35.08 -43.70 6.74
CA ARG A 12 34.06 -42.73 6.33
C ARG A 12 32.88 -43.50 5.73
N LEU A 13 31.81 -43.67 6.50
CA LEU A 13 30.54 -44.14 5.99
C LEU A 13 29.96 -43.07 5.05
N ARG A 14 29.77 -43.44 3.78
CA ARG A 14 29.20 -42.58 2.74
C ARG A 14 27.68 -42.66 2.87
N ALA A 15 27.03 -41.56 3.24
CA ALA A 15 25.57 -41.51 3.31
C ALA A 15 24.95 -41.72 1.91
N PRO A 16 23.83 -42.46 1.79
CA PRO A 16 23.12 -42.60 0.53
C PRO A 16 22.46 -41.27 0.14
N ARG A 17 22.52 -40.94 -1.16
CA ARG A 17 21.89 -39.73 -1.70
C ARG A 17 20.37 -39.93 -1.79
N PRO A 18 19.54 -39.02 -1.25
CA PRO A 18 18.09 -39.15 -1.34
C PRO A 18 17.61 -38.79 -2.75
N VAL A 19 17.14 -39.80 -3.49
CA VAL A 19 16.55 -39.65 -4.83
C VAL A 19 15.12 -39.03 -4.77
N GLY A 20 14.53 -38.91 -3.56
CA GLY A 20 13.17 -38.43 -3.35
C GLY A 20 12.93 -36.90 -3.44
N ALA A 21 13.98 -36.08 -3.49
CA ALA A 21 13.83 -34.62 -3.42
C ALA A 21 13.29 -33.96 -4.72
N ARG A 22 13.27 -34.68 -5.85
CA ARG A 22 12.87 -34.10 -7.15
C ARG A 22 11.37 -34.16 -7.42
N LEU A 23 10.63 -35.09 -6.84
CA LEU A 23 9.19 -35.23 -7.07
C LEU A 23 8.35 -34.24 -6.24
N VAL A 24 8.81 -33.89 -5.03
CA VAL A 24 8.10 -32.91 -4.16
C VAL A 24 8.20 -31.49 -4.72
N GLY A 25 9.33 -31.12 -5.33
CA GLY A 25 9.50 -29.79 -5.94
C GLY A 25 8.60 -29.54 -7.16
N ALA A 26 8.32 -30.56 -7.95
CA ALA A 26 7.49 -30.43 -9.17
C ALA A 26 6.00 -30.21 -8.85
N CYS A 27 5.46 -30.84 -7.81
CA CYS A 27 4.06 -30.62 -7.40
C CYS A 27 3.82 -29.22 -6.81
N LEU A 28 4.81 -28.64 -6.13
CA LEU A 28 4.68 -27.30 -5.54
C LEU A 28 4.63 -26.19 -6.61
N VAL A 29 5.33 -26.37 -7.73
CA VAL A 29 5.35 -25.38 -8.84
C VAL A 29 4.02 -25.38 -9.61
N VAL A 30 3.37 -26.53 -9.80
CA VAL A 30 2.08 -26.62 -10.50
C VAL A 30 0.94 -25.99 -9.68
N ALA A 31 1.02 -26.04 -8.35
CA ALA A 31 0.00 -25.45 -7.47
C ALA A 31 0.04 -23.90 -7.44
N LEU A 32 1.20 -23.29 -7.73
CA LEU A 32 1.38 -21.83 -7.65
C LEU A 32 0.95 -21.08 -8.92
N THR A 33 0.80 -21.74 -10.08
CA THR A 33 0.47 -21.08 -11.35
C THR A 33 -1.01 -21.15 -11.74
N ALA A 34 -1.84 -21.90 -11.00
CA ALA A 34 -3.26 -22.10 -11.33
C ALA A 34 -4.19 -20.97 -10.82
N SER A 35 -3.67 -19.94 -10.15
CA SER A 35 -4.49 -18.92 -9.50
C SER A 35 -4.90 -17.74 -10.41
N CYS A 36 -4.41 -17.67 -11.65
CA CYS A 36 -4.55 -16.47 -12.48
C CYS A 36 -5.82 -16.40 -13.36
N SER A 37 -6.72 -17.39 -13.34
CA SER A 37 -7.80 -17.45 -14.35
C SER A 37 -9.22 -17.55 -13.81
N ALA A 38 -9.45 -17.28 -12.52
CA ALA A 38 -10.80 -17.03 -12.02
C ALA A 38 -11.26 -15.62 -12.42
N GLN A 39 -11.35 -15.36 -13.73
CA GLN A 39 -12.04 -14.21 -14.27
C GLN A 39 -13.54 -14.46 -14.11
N GLY A 40 -14.06 -14.24 -12.89
CA GLY A 40 -15.49 -14.19 -12.66
C GLY A 40 -16.10 -13.14 -13.59
N ALA A 41 -17.24 -13.46 -14.19
CA ALA A 41 -18.01 -12.53 -15.00
C ALA A 41 -18.15 -11.18 -14.25
N PRO A 42 -18.03 -10.02 -14.92
CA PRO A 42 -18.21 -8.75 -14.24
C PRO A 42 -19.63 -8.75 -13.68
N ALA A 43 -19.75 -8.80 -12.35
CA ALA A 43 -20.99 -8.48 -11.68
C ALA A 43 -21.38 -7.08 -12.17
N ALA A 44 -22.61 -6.90 -12.63
CA ALA A 44 -23.11 -5.62 -13.11
C ALA A 44 -22.79 -4.57 -12.05
N ALA A 45 -21.89 -3.64 -12.38
CA ALA A 45 -21.51 -2.57 -11.48
C ALA A 45 -22.79 -1.79 -11.15
N PRO A 46 -23.07 -1.49 -9.86
CA PRO A 46 -24.19 -0.63 -9.53
C PRO A 46 -24.03 0.68 -10.30
N ALA A 47 -25.14 1.17 -10.88
CA ALA A 47 -25.15 2.41 -11.63
C ALA A 47 -24.53 3.51 -10.76
N ALA A 48 -23.43 4.10 -11.22
CA ALA A 48 -22.80 5.19 -10.51
C ALA A 48 -23.81 6.35 -10.39
N PRO A 49 -23.96 6.96 -9.20
CA PRO A 49 -24.82 8.12 -9.07
C PRO A 49 -24.36 9.21 -10.04
N SER A 50 -25.31 9.88 -10.70
CA SER A 50 -25.00 10.99 -11.58
C SER A 50 -24.19 12.03 -10.81
N ALA A 51 -22.97 12.32 -11.28
CA ALA A 51 -22.11 13.29 -10.65
C ALA A 51 -22.77 14.68 -10.72
N THR A 52 -22.90 15.33 -9.55
CA THR A 52 -23.28 16.74 -9.50
C THR A 52 -22.24 17.57 -10.21
N ALA A 53 -22.68 18.53 -11.04
CA ALA A 53 -21.78 19.46 -11.71
C ALA A 53 -20.91 20.20 -10.67
N PRO A 54 -19.61 20.40 -10.92
CA PRO A 54 -18.75 21.11 -9.99
C PRO A 54 -19.27 22.51 -9.70
N VAL A 55 -19.26 22.91 -8.43
CA VAL A 55 -19.50 24.30 -8.06
C VAL A 55 -18.38 25.16 -8.64
N PRO A 56 -18.70 26.24 -9.37
CA PRO A 56 -17.68 27.12 -9.94
C PRO A 56 -16.83 27.75 -8.82
N LEU A 57 -15.57 28.03 -9.13
CA LEU A 57 -14.69 28.75 -8.22
C LEU A 57 -15.22 30.16 -7.97
N PRO A 58 -15.14 30.67 -6.73
CA PRO A 58 -15.43 32.07 -6.44
C PRO A 58 -14.55 32.99 -7.29
N ARG A 59 -15.17 34.03 -7.87
CA ARG A 59 -14.43 35.15 -8.47
C ARG A 59 -13.93 36.06 -7.35
N ASP A 60 -12.78 36.72 -7.57
CA ASP A 60 -12.19 37.69 -6.63
C ASP A 60 -11.99 37.10 -5.21
N ALA A 61 -11.47 35.87 -5.15
CA ALA A 61 -11.35 35.13 -3.91
C ALA A 61 -10.35 35.77 -2.93
N VAL A 62 -10.80 35.95 -1.68
CA VAL A 62 -9.91 36.19 -0.54
C VAL A 62 -9.62 34.83 0.09
N VAL A 63 -8.35 34.44 0.08
CA VAL A 63 -7.89 33.10 0.45
C VAL A 63 -7.24 33.12 1.83
N ASP A 64 -7.59 32.16 2.68
CA ASP A 64 -6.97 31.95 3.99
C ASP A 64 -6.33 30.55 4.08
N TYR A 65 -5.05 30.49 4.46
CA TYR A 65 -4.27 29.25 4.59
C TYR A 65 -4.23 28.79 6.05
N GLN A 66 -5.02 27.77 6.36
CA GLN A 66 -5.23 27.24 7.71
C GLN A 66 -4.51 25.90 7.89
N LEU A 67 -3.20 25.89 7.71
CA LEU A 67 -2.40 24.65 7.79
C LEU A 67 -2.03 24.25 9.23
N GLY A 68 -2.22 25.15 10.19
CA GLY A 68 -2.00 24.89 11.63
C GLY A 68 -3.25 24.38 12.37
N GLY A 69 -4.33 24.07 11.63
CA GLY A 69 -5.61 23.65 12.17
C GLY A 69 -6.76 24.56 11.74
N ALA A 70 -7.98 24.02 11.76
CA ALA A 70 -9.16 24.77 11.36
C ALA A 70 -9.53 25.86 12.37
N TYR A 71 -9.81 27.07 11.88
CA TYR A 71 -10.37 28.16 12.67
C TYR A 71 -11.45 28.92 11.90
N ARG A 72 -12.21 29.76 12.61
CA ARG A 72 -13.24 30.61 12.02
C ARG A 72 -12.57 31.68 11.13
N PRO A 73 -12.78 31.65 9.80
CA PRO A 73 -12.19 32.64 8.92
C PRO A 73 -12.82 34.03 9.12
N ALA A 74 -12.10 35.07 8.71
CA ALA A 74 -12.66 36.42 8.61
C ALA A 74 -13.89 36.47 7.68
N ALA A 75 -14.68 37.53 7.79
CA ALA A 75 -15.98 37.63 7.10
C ALA A 75 -15.84 37.76 5.58
N ASP A 76 -14.75 38.35 5.11
CA ASP A 76 -14.41 38.58 3.70
C ASP A 76 -13.73 37.38 3.03
N VAL A 77 -13.23 36.41 3.80
CA VAL A 77 -12.63 35.18 3.27
C VAL A 77 -13.68 34.32 2.59
N THR A 78 -13.46 34.01 1.31
CA THR A 78 -14.35 33.17 0.49
C THR A 78 -13.78 31.78 0.21
N VAL A 79 -12.47 31.62 0.32
CA VAL A 79 -11.76 30.34 0.11
C VAL A 79 -10.89 30.03 1.32
N VAL A 80 -10.99 28.80 1.82
CA VAL A 80 -10.07 28.29 2.86
C VAL A 80 -9.25 27.14 2.31
N VAL A 81 -7.96 27.14 2.60
CA VAL A 81 -7.06 26.02 2.33
C VAL A 81 -6.73 25.36 3.65
N ARG A 82 -7.15 24.11 3.84
CA ARG A 82 -6.97 23.36 5.09
C ARG A 82 -6.16 22.11 4.85
N ASP A 83 -5.38 21.71 5.87
CA ASP A 83 -4.70 20.42 5.85
C ASP A 83 -5.70 19.27 5.61
N ARG A 84 -5.27 18.21 4.91
CA ARG A 84 -6.10 17.04 4.61
C ARG A 84 -6.72 16.36 5.83
N THR A 85 -6.15 16.55 7.02
CA THR A 85 -6.64 15.98 8.28
C THR A 85 -7.78 16.81 8.89
N GLU A 86 -8.00 18.04 8.39
CA GLU A 86 -9.00 18.95 8.91
C GLU A 86 -10.33 18.87 8.15
N LYS A 87 -11.42 19.20 8.85
CA LYS A 87 -12.74 19.24 8.22
C LYS A 87 -12.85 20.44 7.26
N PRO A 88 -13.50 20.29 6.09
CA PRO A 88 -13.87 21.41 5.24
C PRO A 88 -14.70 22.45 6.00
N ASP A 89 -14.63 23.72 5.59
CA ASP A 89 -15.58 24.73 6.03
C ASP A 89 -16.96 24.45 5.39
N PRO A 90 -18.06 24.44 6.16
CA PRO A 90 -19.37 24.06 5.66
C PRO A 90 -20.02 25.14 4.78
N THR A 91 -19.49 26.36 4.75
CA THR A 91 -20.11 27.53 4.13
C THR A 91 -19.26 28.17 3.03
N ARG A 92 -17.97 27.84 2.97
CA ARG A 92 -16.99 28.42 2.04
C ARG A 92 -16.42 27.39 1.09
N TYR A 93 -15.80 27.87 0.02
CA TYR A 93 -15.06 27.01 -0.86
C TYR A 93 -13.83 26.46 -0.13
N SER A 94 -13.81 25.14 0.08
CA SER A 94 -12.75 24.48 0.83
C SER A 94 -11.80 23.75 -0.11
N VAL A 95 -10.50 24.01 0.03
CA VAL A 95 -9.43 23.33 -0.68
C VAL A 95 -8.70 22.41 0.29
N CYS A 96 -8.61 21.13 -0.08
CA CYS A 96 -7.80 20.14 0.63
C CYS A 96 -6.33 20.31 0.24
N TYR A 97 -5.50 20.73 1.19
CA TYR A 97 -4.05 20.79 1.03
C TYR A 97 -3.44 19.41 1.21
N VAL A 98 -2.66 18.99 0.22
CA VAL A 98 -1.83 17.78 0.27
C VAL A 98 -0.44 18.16 -0.19
N ASN A 99 0.58 17.73 0.56
CA ASN A 99 1.95 17.88 0.08
C ASN A 99 2.22 16.87 -1.05
N ALA A 100 2.52 17.37 -2.25
CA ALA A 100 2.70 16.53 -3.44
C ALA A 100 4.10 15.91 -3.57
N PHE A 101 5.10 16.45 -2.85
CA PHE A 101 6.51 16.10 -3.08
C PHE A 101 7.26 15.67 -1.82
N GLN A 102 6.57 15.55 -0.69
CA GLN A 102 7.12 15.04 0.57
C GLN A 102 6.13 14.08 1.23
N THR A 103 6.63 13.25 2.14
CA THR A 103 5.76 12.46 3.01
C THR A 103 5.03 13.37 4.00
N GLN A 104 3.78 13.05 4.30
CA GLN A 104 2.91 13.76 5.24
C GLN A 104 2.20 12.73 6.12
N PRO A 105 2.05 12.98 7.45
CA PRO A 105 1.30 12.10 8.34
C PRO A 105 -0.10 11.78 7.79
#